data_AF-A0AAP3A6K3-F1
#
_entry.id   AF-A0AAP3A6K3-F1
#
_cell.length_a   1.000
_cell.length_b   1.000
_cell.length_c   1.000
_cell.angle_alpha   90.00
_cell.angle_beta   90.00
_cell.angle_gamma   90.00
#
_symmetry.space_group_name_H-M   'P 1'
#
loop_
_entity.id
_entity.type
_entity.pdbx_description
1 polymer ?
#
loop_
_entity_poly.entity_id
_entity_poly.type
_entity_poly.pdbx_seq_one_letter_code
_entity_poly.pdbx_strand_id
1 'polypeptide(L)' 'MSDTTILQNSTHVIKPKKSVALSGVPAGNTALCTVGKSGNDLHYR' A
#
# COMPACT_ATOMS: atom_id res chain seq x y z
N MET A 1 -2.79 -35.50 28.40
CA MET A 1 -3.76 -34.47 27.99
C MET A 1 -3.44 -33.18 28.71
N SER A 2 -2.72 -32.30 28.03
CA SER A 2 -2.64 -30.87 28.34
C SER A 2 -2.01 -30.20 27.11
N ASP A 3 -2.75 -30.30 26.01
CA ASP A 3 -2.57 -29.46 24.84
C ASP A 3 -2.94 -28.03 25.24
N THR A 4 -1.96 -27.14 25.29
CA THR A 4 -2.25 -25.71 25.17
C THR A 4 -1.24 -25.15 24.19
N THR A 5 -1.72 -25.18 22.95
CA THR A 5 -1.10 -24.73 21.71
C THR A 5 -0.37 -23.41 21.90
N ILE A 6 0.95 -23.42 21.66
CA ILE A 6 1.76 -22.22 21.54
C ILE A 6 1.23 -21.43 20.33
N LEU A 7 0.74 -20.22 20.58
CA LEU A 7 0.37 -19.25 19.55
C LEU A 7 1.64 -18.75 18.86
N GLN A 8 2.03 -19.41 17.78
CA GLN A 8 3.13 -18.97 16.91
C GLN A 8 2.62 -17.90 15.94
N ASN A 9 2.48 -16.67 16.44
CA ASN A 9 2.20 -15.51 15.59
C ASN A 9 3.49 -15.10 14.87
N SER A 10 3.82 -15.81 13.79
CA SER A 10 4.91 -15.43 12.89
C SER A 10 4.52 -14.11 12.21
N THR A 11 4.86 -12.98 12.85
CA THR A 11 4.91 -11.68 12.20
C THR A 11 6.06 -11.74 11.21
N HIS A 12 5.79 -12.30 10.04
CA HIS A 12 6.67 -12.24 8.91
C HIS A 12 6.78 -10.76 8.56
N VAL A 13 7.81 -10.09 9.10
CA VAL A 13 8.11 -8.71 8.76
C VAL A 13 8.38 -8.72 7.26
N ILE A 14 7.38 -8.31 6.48
CA ILE A 14 7.52 -8.14 5.05
C ILE A 14 8.51 -6.99 4.92
N LYS A 15 9.80 -7.32 4.83
CA LYS A 15 10.83 -6.34 4.53
C LYS A 15 10.42 -5.75 3.19
N PRO A 16 10.02 -4.46 3.13
CA PRO A 16 9.50 -3.91 1.90
C PRO A 16 10.57 -4.09 0.84
N LYS A 17 10.24 -4.85 -0.22
CA LYS A 17 11.12 -4.95 -1.38
C LYS A 17 11.40 -3.52 -1.84
N LYS A 18 12.62 -3.24 -2.32
CA LYS A 18 12.98 -1.90 -2.82
C LYS A 18 11.90 -1.48 -3.83
N SER A 19 11.01 -0.59 -3.39
CA SER A 19 9.93 -0.07 -4.20
C SER A 19 10.47 1.03 -5.09
N VAL A 20 9.72 1.38 -6.13
CA VAL A 20 10.00 2.60 -6.88
C VAL A 20 9.89 3.78 -5.91
N ALA A 21 10.83 4.72 -6.01
CA ALA A 21 10.84 5.91 -5.18
C ALA A 21 9.47 6.61 -5.23
N LEU A 22 8.96 7.01 -4.06
CA LEU A 22 7.69 7.75 -3.88
C LEU A 22 6.39 6.98 -4.23
N SER A 23 6.44 5.67 -4.45
CA SER A 23 5.22 4.86 -4.65
C SER A 23 4.28 4.98 -3.43
N GLY A 24 3.05 5.46 -3.68
CA GLY A 24 2.02 5.66 -2.65
C GLY A 24 2.18 6.92 -1.80
N VAL A 25 3.19 7.76 -2.06
CA VAL A 25 3.41 9.02 -1.33
C VAL A 25 2.89 10.18 -2.17
N PRO A 26 1.99 11.04 -1.66
CA PRO A 26 1.59 12.24 -2.37
C PRO A 26 2.78 13.20 -2.48
N ALA A 27 3.22 13.50 -3.70
CA ALA A 27 4.34 14.42 -3.95
C ALA A 27 3.94 15.90 -3.80
N GLY A 28 2.64 16.22 -3.85
CA GLY A 28 2.09 17.56 -3.72
C GLY A 28 0.63 17.61 -4.17
N ASN A 29 0.01 18.78 -4.05
CA ASN A 29 -1.34 19.04 -4.56
C ASN A 29 -1.26 19.62 -5.97
N THR A 30 -2.08 19.10 -6.89
CA THR A 30 -2.28 19.66 -8.22
C THR A 30 -3.76 19.71 -8.50
N ALA A 31 -4.17 20.61 -9.40
CA ALA A 31 -5.53 20.66 -9.86
C ALA A 31 -5.63 20.56 -11.39
N LEU A 32 -4.54 20.26 -12.10
CA LEU A 32 -4.54 20.16 -13.57
C LEU A 32 -5.30 18.95 -14.09
N CYS A 33 -5.13 17.82 -13.39
CA CYS A 33 -5.75 16.56 -13.76
C CYS A 33 -6.05 15.71 -12.52
N THR A 34 -7.01 14.80 -12.65
CA THR A 34 -7.39 13.83 -11.63
C THR A 34 -7.63 12.48 -12.28
N VAL A 35 -7.17 11.40 -11.64
CA VAL A 35 -7.50 10.03 -12.04
C VAL A 35 -8.45 9.40 -11.03
N GLY A 36 -9.43 8.64 -11.52
CA GLY A 36 -10.36 7.88 -10.68
C GLY A 36 -9.65 6.75 -9.94
N LYS A 37 -10.24 6.28 -8.83
CA LYS A 37 -9.62 5.27 -7.95
C LYS A 37 -9.32 3.93 -8.63
N SER A 38 -10.07 3.58 -9.67
CA SER A 38 -9.83 2.40 -10.52
C SER A 38 -8.76 2.63 -11.60
N GLY A 39 -8.35 3.88 -11.86
CA GLY A 39 -7.34 4.26 -12.84
C GLY A 39 -7.83 4.40 -14.28
N ASN A 40 -9.08 4.01 -14.59
CA ASN A 40 -9.62 4.07 -15.94
C ASN A 40 -10.18 5.44 -16.34
N ASP A 41 -10.45 6.29 -15.35
CA ASP A 41 -11.02 7.61 -15.55
C ASP A 41 -9.94 8.67 -15.36
N LEU A 42 -9.71 9.51 -16.36
CA LEU A 42 -8.74 10.61 -16.32
C LEU A 42 -9.43 11.88 -16.82
N HIS A 43 -9.44 12.89 -15.95
CA HIS A 43 -10.01 14.19 -16.25
C HIS A 43 -8.93 15.27 -16.19
N TYR A 44 -8.96 16.16 -17.16
CA TYR A 44 -8.30 17.46 -17.11
C TYR A 44 -9.30 18.50 -16.62
N ARG A 45 -8.81 19.63 -16.13
CA ARG A 45 -9.64 20.84 -16.04
C ARG A 45 -10.19 21.23 -17.40
#